data_AF-A0A742DEL0-F1
#
_entry.id   AF-A0A742DEL0-F1
#
_cell.length_a   1.000
_cell.length_b   1.000
_cell.length_c   1.000
_cell.angle_alpha   90.00
_cell.angle_beta   90.00
_cell.angle_gamma   90.00
#
_symmetry.space_group_name_H-M   'P 1'
#
loop_
_entity.id
_entity.type
_entity.pdbx_description
1 polymer ?
#
loop_
_entity_poly.entity_id
_entity_poly.type
_entity_poly.pdbx_seq_one_letter_code
_entity_poly.pdbx_strand_id
1 'polypeptide(L)'
;MKKLIISALLCIFLPLQAAYADENYDDVDLGDVVSEPVNNSDPCTVVLCMYGKATGNSSSECSGAERKFFSIIKKKHGAFNPSRTFNARKSFLNGCPAATADVIDKIMSKYGRIRW
;
A
#
# COMPACT_ATOMS: atom_id res chain seq x y z
N MET A 1 21.50 -59.99 35.70
CA MET A 1 20.11 -59.77 36.17
C MET A 1 19.76 -58.33 35.92
N LYS A 2 18.88 -58.09 34.94
CA LYS A 2 18.48 -56.78 34.42
C LYS A 2 17.59 -56.09 35.46
N LYS A 3 18.08 -55.03 36.10
CA LYS A 3 17.25 -54.13 36.90
C LYS A 3 16.84 -52.96 36.02
N LEU A 4 15.72 -53.16 35.33
CA LEU A 4 14.92 -52.11 34.73
C LEU A 4 14.39 -51.25 35.88
N ILE A 5 14.92 -50.05 36.04
CA ILE A 5 14.28 -49.03 36.88
C ILE A 5 13.87 -47.93 35.92
N ILE A 6 12.56 -47.92 35.72
CA ILE A 6 11.78 -47.09 34.82
C ILE A 6 11.99 -45.64 35.26
N SER A 7 12.72 -44.86 34.45
CA SER A 7 12.81 -43.42 34.60
C SER A 7 11.47 -42.80 34.20
N ALA A 8 10.55 -42.77 35.15
CA ALA A 8 9.25 -42.11 35.04
C ALA A 8 9.42 -40.62 35.37
N LEU A 9 9.97 -39.83 34.45
CA LEU A 9 9.84 -38.38 34.42
C LEU A 9 9.74 -37.90 32.97
N LEU A 10 8.78 -38.49 32.26
CA LEU A 10 8.27 -38.03 30.98
C LEU A 10 6.95 -37.30 31.25
N CYS A 11 6.79 -36.17 30.58
CA CYS A 11 5.61 -35.30 30.57
C CYS A 11 5.48 -34.41 31.82
N ILE A 12 6.32 -33.37 31.86
CA ILE A 12 5.87 -32.05 32.32
C ILE A 12 4.57 -31.79 31.57
N PHE A 13 3.46 -31.85 32.30
CA PHE A 13 2.17 -31.33 31.86
C PHE A 13 2.34 -29.82 31.70
N LEU A 14 2.90 -29.40 30.56
CA LEU A 14 2.42 -28.18 29.95
C LEU A 14 0.94 -28.45 29.66
N PRO A 15 0.01 -27.57 30.06
CA PRO A 15 -1.30 -27.62 29.47
C PRO A 15 -1.09 -27.48 27.96
N LEU A 16 -1.27 -28.59 27.26
CA LEU A 16 -1.57 -28.61 25.84
C LEU A 16 -2.92 -27.92 25.73
N GLN A 17 -2.90 -26.60 25.71
CA GLN A 17 -4.01 -25.85 25.17
C GLN A 17 -3.97 -26.17 23.68
N ALA A 18 -4.68 -27.25 23.34
CA ALA A 18 -5.33 -27.37 22.06
C ALA A 18 -5.92 -25.99 21.76
N ALA A 19 -5.62 -25.49 20.57
CA ALA A 19 -6.19 -24.28 20.01
C ALA A 19 -7.70 -24.25 20.25
N TYR A 20 -8.11 -23.56 21.32
CA TYR A 20 -9.36 -22.84 21.27
C TYR A 20 -9.02 -21.66 20.39
N ALA A 21 -9.74 -21.50 19.28
CA ALA A 21 -9.75 -20.24 18.57
C ALA A 21 -10.20 -19.20 19.61
N ASP A 22 -9.26 -18.41 20.12
CA ASP A 22 -9.58 -17.15 20.73
C ASP A 22 -9.94 -16.21 19.58
N GLU A 23 -11.22 -15.88 19.50
CA GLU A 23 -11.75 -14.82 18.63
C GLU A 23 -11.32 -13.43 19.13
N ASN A 24 -10.04 -13.24 19.46
CA ASN A 24 -9.56 -11.93 19.93
C ASN A 24 -8.03 -11.76 19.82
N TYR A 25 -7.55 -11.54 18.59
CA TYR A 25 -6.32 -10.78 18.34
C TYR A 25 -6.71 -9.37 17.89
N ASP A 26 -7.25 -8.60 18.82
CA ASP A 26 -7.43 -7.15 18.71
C ASP A 26 -6.28 -6.45 19.45
N ASP A 27 -5.08 -6.40 18.85
CA ASP A 27 -4.04 -5.42 19.22
C ASP A 27 -3.09 -5.16 18.03
N VAL A 28 -3.66 -4.60 16.97
CA VAL A 28 -3.00 -3.48 16.31
C VAL A 28 -3.90 -2.30 16.62
N ASP A 29 -3.42 -1.36 17.43
CA ASP A 29 -4.02 -0.04 17.67
C ASP A 29 -4.04 0.75 16.35
N LEU A 30 -4.85 0.26 15.41
CA LEU A 30 -5.28 0.90 14.19
C LEU A 30 -6.45 1.78 14.60
N GLY A 31 -6.16 2.76 15.45
CA GLY A 31 -7.12 3.71 15.99
C GLY A 31 -8.01 4.19 14.86
N ASP A 32 -9.30 3.88 14.98
CA ASP A 32 -10.38 4.38 14.15
C ASP A 32 -10.04 4.31 12.65
N VAL A 33 -10.43 3.22 11.97
CA VAL A 33 -10.76 3.33 10.55
C VAL A 33 -12.01 4.20 10.48
N VAL A 34 -11.83 5.50 10.75
CA VAL A 34 -12.73 6.54 10.32
C VAL A 34 -12.89 6.22 8.85
N SER A 35 -14.11 5.97 8.44
CA SER A 35 -14.52 6.09 7.05
C SER A 35 -14.33 7.55 6.66
N GLU A 36 -13.08 8.02 6.64
CA GLU A 36 -12.74 9.31 6.09
C GLU A 36 -13.08 9.22 4.61
N PRO A 37 -13.76 10.24 4.07
CA PRO A 37 -13.98 10.29 2.64
C PRO A 37 -12.61 10.16 1.96
N VAL A 38 -12.47 9.18 1.05
CA VAL A 38 -11.23 8.94 0.30
C VAL A 38 -10.81 10.26 -0.33
N ASN A 39 -9.73 10.83 0.22
CA ASN A 39 -9.21 12.11 -0.23
C ASN A 39 -8.50 11.89 -1.57
N ASN A 40 -9.25 11.95 -2.66
CA ASN A 40 -8.76 11.76 -4.03
C ASN A 40 -7.64 12.73 -4.46
N SER A 41 -7.34 13.75 -3.64
CA SER A 41 -6.23 14.68 -3.86
C SER A 41 -5.01 14.42 -2.98
N ASP A 42 -5.10 13.52 -2.01
CA ASP A 42 -3.98 13.12 -1.16
C ASP A 42 -2.91 12.36 -1.97
N PRO A 43 -1.63 12.70 -1.84
CA PRO A 43 -0.55 12.01 -2.54
C PRO A 43 -0.53 10.50 -2.35
N CYS A 44 -0.80 9.98 -1.14
CA CYS A 44 -0.77 8.55 -0.87
C CYS A 44 -1.94 7.81 -1.50
N THR A 45 -3.15 8.38 -1.43
CA THR A 45 -4.30 7.83 -2.18
C THR A 45 -4.02 7.77 -3.68
N VAL A 46 -3.43 8.83 -4.24
CA VAL A 46 -3.07 8.86 -5.66
C VAL A 46 -1.98 7.86 -6.01
N VAL A 47 -0.95 7.68 -5.16
CA VAL A 47 0.07 6.65 -5.34
C VAL A 47 -0.58 5.26 -5.40
N LEU A 48 -1.42 4.94 -4.41
CA LEU A 48 -2.09 3.63 -4.32
C LEU A 48 -2.90 3.34 -5.59
N CYS A 49 -3.76 4.28 -5.98
CA CYS A 49 -4.62 4.13 -7.15
C CYS A 49 -3.83 4.05 -8.46
N MET A 50 -2.85 4.93 -8.65
CA MET A 50 -2.03 4.92 -9.87
C MET A 50 -1.13 3.69 -9.96
N TYR A 51 -0.68 3.14 -8.83
CA TYR A 51 0.07 1.88 -8.80
C TYR A 51 -0.82 0.72 -9.22
N GLY A 52 -2.03 0.61 -8.66
CA GLY A 52 -3.04 -0.36 -9.09
C GLY A 52 -3.29 -0.27 -10.60
N LYS A 53 -3.51 0.94 -11.11
CA LYS A 53 -3.63 1.18 -12.56
C LYS A 53 -2.40 0.70 -13.34
N ALA A 54 -1.20 0.98 -12.84
CA ALA A 54 0.05 0.56 -13.46
C ALA A 54 0.27 -0.95 -13.46
N THR A 55 -0.35 -1.69 -12.54
CA THR A 55 -0.29 -3.16 -12.48
C THR A 55 -1.48 -3.85 -13.16
N GLY A 56 -2.41 -3.08 -13.75
CA GLY A 56 -3.56 -3.62 -14.49
C GLY A 56 -4.84 -3.74 -13.67
N ASN A 57 -4.86 -3.23 -12.44
CA ASN A 57 -6.05 -3.15 -11.61
C ASN A 57 -6.84 -1.87 -11.92
N SER A 58 -8.16 -1.96 -11.94
CA SER A 58 -9.05 -0.81 -12.08
C SER A 58 -10.16 -0.88 -11.04
N SER A 59 -10.29 0.16 -10.22
CA SER A 59 -11.43 0.36 -9.32
C SER A 59 -12.09 1.70 -9.63
N SER A 60 -13.43 1.74 -9.61
CA SER A 60 -14.21 2.98 -9.78
C SER A 60 -13.91 4.00 -8.68
N GLU A 61 -13.58 3.53 -7.48
CA GLU A 61 -13.24 4.39 -6.35
C GLU A 61 -11.97 5.21 -6.60
N CYS A 62 -11.06 4.69 -7.43
CA CYS A 62 -9.83 5.38 -7.79
C CYS A 62 -9.99 6.44 -8.88
N SER A 63 -11.17 6.56 -9.50
CA SER A 63 -11.39 7.48 -10.63
C SER A 63 -11.03 8.94 -10.31
N GLY A 64 -11.34 9.40 -9.09
CA GLY A 64 -10.98 10.74 -8.62
C GLY A 64 -9.47 10.93 -8.50
N ALA A 65 -8.78 9.96 -7.90
CA ALA A 65 -7.33 9.98 -7.69
C ALA A 65 -6.55 9.88 -9.01
N GLU A 66 -7.00 9.03 -9.93
CA GLU A 66 -6.44 8.96 -11.28
C GLU A 66 -6.61 10.29 -12.01
N ARG A 67 -7.81 10.88 -11.97
CA ARG A 67 -8.07 12.20 -12.57
C ARG A 67 -7.19 13.28 -11.97
N LYS A 68 -6.95 13.25 -10.65
CA LYS A 68 -6.03 14.17 -9.98
C LYS A 68 -4.63 14.04 -10.58
N PHE A 69 -4.07 12.83 -10.67
CA PHE A 69 -2.75 12.60 -11.26
C PHE A 69 -2.65 13.15 -12.69
N PHE A 70 -3.64 12.85 -13.53
CA PHE A 70 -3.61 13.26 -14.94
C PHE A 70 -3.84 14.76 -15.12
N SER A 71 -4.54 15.42 -14.19
CA SER A 71 -4.73 16.89 -14.20
C SER A 71 -3.43 17.67 -14.00
N ILE A 72 -2.40 17.06 -13.41
CA ILE A 72 -1.08 17.68 -13.23
C ILE A 72 -0.41 17.76 -14.59
N ILE A 73 -0.60 18.90 -15.26
CA ILE A 73 -0.06 19.18 -16.59
C ILE A 73 0.77 20.46 -16.53
N LYS A 74 1.98 20.40 -17.05
CA LYS A 74 2.84 21.57 -17.22
C LYS A 74 3.01 21.88 -18.70
N LYS A 75 2.95 23.18 -19.01
CA LYS A 75 3.11 23.71 -20.36
C LYS A 75 4.41 24.51 -20.49
N LYS A 76 4.90 24.66 -21.72
CA LYS A 76 5.99 25.58 -22.09
C LYS A 76 5.59 26.21 -23.42
N HIS A 77 5.59 27.54 -23.51
CA HIS A 77 5.09 28.29 -24.68
C HIS A 77 3.67 27.85 -25.11
N GLY A 78 2.76 27.66 -24.15
CA GLY A 78 1.37 27.24 -24.42
C GLY A 78 1.18 25.75 -24.74
N ALA A 79 2.23 25.04 -25.16
CA ALA A 79 2.17 23.62 -25.51
C ALA A 79 2.44 22.69 -24.31
N PHE A 80 1.89 21.48 -24.37
CA PHE A 80 2.18 20.41 -23.40
C PHE A 80 3.68 20.13 -23.32
N ASN A 81 4.23 20.06 -22.12
CA ASN A 81 5.63 19.72 -21.91
C ASN A 81 5.74 18.41 -21.11
N PRO A 82 6.10 17.27 -21.77
CA PRO A 82 6.18 15.97 -21.12
C PRO A 82 7.18 15.92 -19.97
N SER A 83 8.35 16.56 -20.13
CA SER A 83 9.41 16.55 -19.11
C SER A 83 9.03 17.33 -17.86
N ARG A 84 8.48 18.55 -18.03
CA ARG A 84 7.98 19.34 -16.89
C ARG A 84 6.79 18.68 -16.21
N THR A 85 5.91 18.03 -16.98
CA THR A 85 4.77 17.27 -16.45
C THR A 85 5.25 16.07 -15.65
N PHE A 86 6.22 15.32 -16.17
CA PHE A 86 6.85 14.21 -15.47
C PHE A 86 7.42 14.64 -14.11
N ASN A 87 8.20 15.72 -14.09
CA ASN A 87 8.79 16.23 -12.85
C ASN A 87 7.71 16.69 -11.85
N ALA A 88 6.66 17.38 -12.33
CA ALA A 88 5.57 17.82 -11.47
C ALA A 88 4.78 16.65 -10.88
N ARG A 89 4.50 15.61 -11.68
CA ARG A 89 3.83 14.39 -11.22
C ARG A 89 4.69 13.63 -10.21
N LYS A 90 5.98 13.41 -10.50
CA LYS A 90 6.90 12.75 -9.55
C LYS A 90 7.01 13.52 -8.23
N SER A 91 7.12 14.85 -8.30
CA SER A 91 7.15 15.69 -7.09
C SER A 91 5.87 15.59 -6.28
N PHE A 92 4.71 15.52 -6.94
CA PHE A 92 3.43 15.30 -6.26
C PHE A 92 3.38 13.93 -5.57
N LEU A 93 3.77 12.84 -6.26
CA LEU A 93 3.79 11.49 -5.68
C LEU A 93 4.79 11.35 -4.52
N ASN A 94 5.93 12.05 -4.59
CA ASN A 94 6.89 12.11 -3.47
C ASN A 94 6.33 12.81 -2.22
N GLY A 95 5.15 13.45 -2.31
CA GLY A 95 4.42 13.94 -1.15
C GLY A 95 3.83 12.82 -0.28
N CYS A 96 3.82 11.57 -0.76
CA CYS A 96 3.44 10.42 0.05
C CYS A 96 4.67 9.80 0.75
N PRO A 97 4.78 9.89 2.08
CA PRO A 97 5.93 9.32 2.81
C PRO A 97 5.94 7.79 2.83
N ALA A 98 4.78 7.14 2.66
CA ALA A 98 4.67 5.68 2.62
C ALA A 98 5.03 5.08 1.25
N ALA A 99 5.23 5.91 0.22
CA ALA A 99 5.51 5.44 -1.13
C ALA A 99 7.00 5.15 -1.31
N THR A 100 7.33 3.91 -1.72
CA THR A 100 8.69 3.54 -2.07
C THR A 100 9.07 4.05 -3.47
N ALA A 101 10.37 4.19 -3.72
CA ALA A 101 10.87 4.71 -4.99
C ALA A 101 10.48 3.84 -6.20
N ASP A 102 10.49 2.52 -6.04
CA ASP A 102 10.11 1.56 -7.09
C ASP A 102 8.63 1.66 -7.48
N VAL A 103 7.74 1.89 -6.50
CA VAL A 103 6.31 2.14 -6.73
C VAL A 103 6.13 3.42 -7.56
N ILE A 104 6.78 4.51 -7.15
CA ILE A 104 6.73 5.79 -7.87
C ILE A 104 7.31 5.61 -9.28
N ASP A 105 8.45 4.97 -9.43
CA ASP A 105 9.09 4.78 -10.74
C ASP A 105 8.26 3.90 -11.67
N LYS A 106 7.56 2.88 -11.14
CA LYS A 106 6.60 2.08 -11.91
C LYS A 106 5.48 2.95 -12.48
N ILE A 107 4.85 3.78 -11.65
CA ILE A 107 3.79 4.72 -12.09
C ILE A 107 4.35 5.68 -13.14
N MET A 108 5.49 6.30 -12.84
CA MET A 108 6.11 7.34 -13.66
C MET A 108 6.59 6.81 -15.02
N SER A 109 7.05 5.55 -15.08
CA SER A 109 7.46 4.90 -16.33
C SER A 109 6.32 4.77 -17.35
N LYS A 110 5.09 4.49 -16.87
CA LYS A 110 3.91 4.32 -17.72
C LYS A 110 3.19 5.63 -17.99
N TYR A 111 2.94 6.42 -16.94
CA TYR A 111 2.00 7.52 -16.99
C TYR A 111 2.64 8.89 -16.79
N GLY A 112 3.93 8.96 -16.46
CA GLY A 112 4.59 10.21 -16.09
C GLY A 112 4.66 11.25 -17.22
N ARG A 113 4.78 10.80 -18.48
CA ARG A 113 4.99 11.69 -19.64
C ARG A 113 3.78 11.83 -20.55
N ILE A 114 2.75 11.01 -20.36
CA ILE A 114 1.60 10.97 -21.26
C ILE A 114 0.59 12.06 -20.92
N ARG A 115 -0.09 12.54 -21.95
CA ARG A 115 -1.31 13.33 -21.80
C ARG A 115 -2.46 12.35 -22.00
N TRP A 116 -3.15 12.04 -20.92
CA TRP A 116 -4.35 11.20 -20.87
C TRP A 116 -5.57 12.12 -20.77
#